data_AF-A0A3E0TRF4-F1
#
_entry.id   AF-A0A3E0TRF4-F1
#
_cell.length_a   1.000
_cell.length_b   1.000
_cell.length_c   1.000
_cell.angle_alpha   90.00
_cell.angle_beta   90.00
_cell.angle_gamma   90.00
#
_symmetry.space_group_name_H-M   'P 1'
#
loop_
_entity.id
_entity.type
_entity.pdbx_description
1 polymer ?
#
loop_
_entity_poly.entity_id
_entity_poly.type
_entity_poly.pdbx_seq_one_letter_code
_entity_poly.pdbx_strand_id
1 'polypeptide(L)'
;MKNDLLNFLNDYVEDPKIIPYFELNPSDKDKLPKRWLQILENEDEKIQRALEEWAEFKEELKLVYEYLVENLVSLDLAYFNENYHLIYGLRSGNGKEILYYQSSNPKGVEKQERYRNLTTRFQSFYRFQNGWYY
;
A
#
# COMPACT_ATOMS: atom_id res chain seq x y z
N MET A 1 15.87 6.80 4.00
CA MET A 1 14.56 6.23 3.66
C MET A 1 14.51 4.71 3.80
N LYS A 2 15.24 3.91 2.99
CA LYS A 2 15.13 2.43 3.08
C LYS A 2 15.53 1.86 4.46
N ASN A 3 16.54 2.47 5.11
CA ASN A 3 16.92 2.12 6.49
C ASN A 3 15.87 2.58 7.51
N ASP A 4 15.19 3.70 7.29
CA ASP A 4 14.21 4.25 8.23
C ASP A 4 12.93 3.42 8.25
N LEU A 5 12.45 2.98 7.07
CA LEU A 5 11.33 2.05 6.96
C LEU A 5 11.67 0.70 7.59
N LEU A 6 12.85 0.13 7.32
CA LEU A 6 13.22 -1.16 7.89
C LEU A 6 13.33 -1.09 9.42
N ASN A 7 13.92 -0.02 9.94
CA ASN A 7 13.97 0.23 11.38
C ASN A 7 12.57 0.33 11.97
N PHE A 8 11.67 1.12 11.35
CA PHE A 8 10.28 1.21 11.78
C PHE A 8 9.61 -0.16 11.82
N LEU A 9 9.71 -0.96 10.74
CA LEU A 9 9.07 -2.26 10.69
C LEU A 9 9.60 -3.22 11.77
N ASN A 10 10.91 -3.21 12.04
CA ASN A 10 11.51 -4.06 13.07
C ASN A 10 10.96 -3.79 14.50
N ASP A 11 10.38 -2.62 14.76
CA ASP A 11 9.75 -2.32 16.04
C ASP A 11 8.40 -3.05 16.22
N TYR A 12 7.77 -3.51 15.13
CA TYR A 12 6.40 -4.05 15.15
C TYR A 12 6.29 -5.48 14.60
N VAL A 13 7.21 -5.92 13.73
CA VAL A 13 7.14 -7.22 13.06
C VAL A 13 8.50 -7.91 13.02
N GLU A 14 8.48 -9.24 13.05
CA GLU A 14 9.69 -10.06 12.95
C GLU A 14 10.16 -10.20 11.50
N ASP A 15 11.47 -10.05 11.29
CA ASP A 15 12.17 -10.25 10.02
C ASP A 15 11.51 -9.63 8.76
N PRO A 16 11.11 -8.34 8.79
CA PRO A 16 10.53 -7.67 7.63
C PRO A 16 11.50 -7.61 6.46
N LYS A 17 10.99 -7.86 5.25
CA LYS A 17 11.75 -7.73 4.01
C LYS A 17 11.13 -6.66 3.14
N ILE A 18 11.90 -5.60 2.83
CA ILE A 18 11.53 -4.63 1.81
C ILE A 18 11.97 -5.18 0.46
N ILE A 19 11.04 -5.39 -0.46
CA ILE A 19 11.28 -6.09 -1.73
C ILE A 19 11.08 -5.12 -2.89
N PRO A 20 12.16 -4.69 -3.58
CA PRO A 20 12.05 -3.95 -4.83
C PRO A 20 11.34 -4.77 -5.91
N TYR A 21 10.62 -4.11 -6.81
CA TYR A 21 9.88 -4.79 -7.88
C TYR A 21 10.77 -5.69 -8.76
N PHE A 22 12.00 -5.26 -9.05
CA PHE A 22 12.94 -6.01 -9.88
C PHE A 22 13.47 -7.29 -9.21
N GLU A 23 13.31 -7.43 -7.89
CA GLU A 23 13.69 -8.64 -7.14
C GLU A 23 12.54 -9.65 -7.05
N LEU A 24 11.32 -9.28 -7.45
CA LEU A 24 10.18 -10.20 -7.50
C LEU A 24 10.34 -11.22 -8.62
N ASN A 25 10.39 -12.49 -8.27
CA ASN A 25 10.29 -13.59 -9.24
C ASN A 25 8.84 -13.72 -9.76
N PRO A 26 8.60 -14.48 -10.85
CA PRO A 26 7.26 -14.64 -11.42
C PRO A 26 6.20 -15.19 -10.45
N SER A 27 6.55 -16.16 -9.59
CA SER A 27 5.58 -16.76 -8.68
C SER A 27 5.18 -15.82 -7.54
N ASP A 28 6.03 -14.87 -7.18
CA ASP A 28 5.71 -13.81 -6.23
C ASP A 28 4.82 -12.75 -6.87
N LYS A 29 5.07 -12.39 -8.13
CA LYS A 29 4.19 -11.47 -8.89
C LYS A 29 2.77 -12.02 -9.01
N ASP A 30 2.60 -13.33 -9.23
CA ASP A 30 1.27 -13.97 -9.29
C ASP A 30 0.49 -13.88 -7.96
N LYS A 31 1.17 -13.64 -6.83
CA LYS A 31 0.53 -13.45 -5.52
C LYS A 31 0.04 -12.02 -5.31
N LEU A 32 0.51 -11.05 -6.09
CA LEU A 32 0.17 -9.64 -5.93
C LEU A 32 -1.03 -9.21 -6.79
N PRO A 33 -1.77 -8.17 -6.38
CA PRO A 33 -2.78 -7.56 -7.23
C PRO A 33 -2.13 -6.95 -8.48
N LYS A 34 -2.80 -7.05 -9.64
CA LYS A 34 -2.31 -6.44 -10.90
C LYS A 34 -2.05 -4.94 -10.75
N ARG A 35 -2.91 -4.23 -10.02
CA ARG A 35 -2.75 -2.80 -9.72
C ARG A 35 -1.45 -2.51 -8.96
N TRP A 36 -1.07 -3.34 -8.00
CA TRP A 36 0.20 -3.17 -7.28
C TRP A 36 1.39 -3.38 -8.21
N LEU A 37 1.34 -4.40 -9.07
CA LEU A 37 2.41 -4.63 -10.06
C LEU A 37 2.57 -3.42 -10.99
N GLN A 38 1.46 -2.86 -11.48
CA GLN A 38 1.47 -1.69 -12.37
C GLN A 38 2.02 -0.43 -11.69
N ILE A 39 1.73 -0.25 -10.40
CA ILE A 39 2.29 0.84 -9.59
C ILE A 39 3.80 0.66 -9.41
N LEU A 40 4.21 -0.53 -8.96
CA LEU A 40 5.59 -0.80 -8.50
C LEU A 40 6.59 -1.03 -9.64
N GLU A 41 6.11 -1.29 -10.86
CA GLU A 41 6.96 -1.56 -12.02
C GLU A 41 7.86 -0.38 -12.41
N ASN A 42 7.40 0.85 -12.20
CA ASN A 42 8.16 2.05 -12.49
C ASN A 42 8.47 2.83 -11.21
N GLU A 43 9.71 2.73 -10.73
CA GLU A 43 10.15 3.34 -9.46
C GLU A 43 10.00 4.87 -9.46
N ASP A 44 10.19 5.54 -10.60
CA ASP A 44 10.11 7.00 -10.71
C ASP A 44 8.67 7.51 -10.74
N GLU A 45 7.72 6.66 -11.19
CA GLU A 45 6.31 7.03 -11.35
C GLU A 45 5.39 6.40 -10.29
N LYS A 46 5.91 5.53 -9.40
CA LYS A 46 5.07 4.74 -8.49
C LYS A 46 4.16 5.58 -7.59
N ILE A 47 4.64 6.73 -7.11
CA ILE A 47 3.84 7.64 -6.28
C ILE A 47 2.69 8.22 -7.09
N GLN A 48 2.98 8.74 -8.29
CA GLN A 48 1.97 9.29 -9.18
C GLN A 48 0.91 8.24 -9.54
N ARG A 49 1.33 7.03 -9.92
CA ARG A 49 0.42 5.91 -10.24
C ARG A 49 -0.42 5.48 -9.05
N ALA A 50 0.15 5.47 -7.85
CA ALA A 50 -0.62 5.17 -6.64
C ALA A 50 -1.68 6.25 -6.36
N LEU A 51 -1.36 7.52 -6.57
CA LEU A 51 -2.32 8.62 -6.43
C LEU A 51 -3.44 8.55 -7.48
N GLU A 52 -3.14 8.12 -8.70
CA GLU A 52 -4.15 7.87 -9.74
C GLU A 52 -5.13 6.75 -9.35
N GLU A 53 -4.64 5.66 -8.78
CA GLU A 53 -5.47 4.58 -8.24
C GLU A 53 -6.34 5.06 -7.07
N TRP A 54 -5.77 5.89 -6.19
CA TRP A 54 -6.53 6.52 -5.10
C TRP A 54 -7.59 7.52 -5.59
N ALA A 55 -7.40 8.15 -6.75
CA ALA A 55 -8.35 9.11 -7.30
C ALA A 55 -9.70 8.47 -7.65
N GLU A 56 -9.75 7.16 -7.94
CA GLU A 56 -10.99 6.40 -8.14
C GLU A 56 -11.93 6.47 -6.91
N PHE A 57 -11.37 6.70 -5.72
CA PHE A 57 -12.08 6.71 -4.43
C PHE A 57 -12.17 8.12 -3.82
N LYS A 58 -11.84 9.16 -4.59
CA LYS A 58 -11.81 10.54 -4.08
C LYS A 58 -13.17 11.02 -3.56
N GLU A 59 -14.27 10.55 -4.14
CA GLU A 59 -15.61 10.94 -3.69
C GLU A 59 -15.92 10.39 -2.30
N GLU A 60 -15.53 9.14 -2.03
CA GLU A 60 -15.76 8.47 -0.76
C GLU A 60 -14.71 8.83 0.31
N LEU A 61 -13.46 9.05 -0.10
CA LEU A 61 -12.29 9.20 0.77
C LEU A 61 -11.55 10.52 0.52
N LYS A 62 -12.29 11.60 0.25
CA LYS A 62 -11.75 12.91 -0.14
C LYS A 62 -10.59 13.40 0.73
N LEU A 63 -10.79 13.40 2.05
CA LEU A 63 -9.77 13.89 3.00
C LEU A 63 -8.51 13.03 3.00
N VAL A 64 -8.66 11.71 2.84
CA VAL A 64 -7.52 10.78 2.74
C VAL A 64 -6.77 11.03 1.43
N TYR A 65 -7.50 11.14 0.31
CA TYR A 65 -6.92 11.43 -0.98
C TYR A 65 -6.13 12.75 -0.99
N GLU A 66 -6.73 13.84 -0.49
CA GLU A 66 -6.08 15.15 -0.38
C GLU A 66 -4.82 15.07 0.48
N TYR A 67 -4.88 14.37 1.61
CA TYR A 67 -3.72 14.17 2.47
C TYR A 67 -2.60 13.38 1.78
N LEU A 68 -2.94 12.33 1.00
CA LEU A 68 -1.97 11.55 0.23
C LEU A 68 -1.30 12.39 -0.85
N VAL A 69 -2.06 13.19 -1.60
CA VAL A 69 -1.52 14.07 -2.64
C VAL A 69 -0.49 15.05 -2.08
N GLU A 70 -0.73 15.58 -0.89
CA GLU A 70 0.16 16.56 -0.26
C GLU A 70 1.37 15.92 0.42
N ASN A 71 1.24 14.70 0.94
CA ASN A 71 2.19 14.16 1.92
C ASN A 71 2.85 12.84 1.52
N LEU A 72 2.42 12.13 0.47
CA LEU A 72 3.01 10.85 0.07
C LEU A 72 4.42 11.04 -0.49
N VAL A 73 5.42 10.48 0.19
CA VAL A 73 6.84 10.62 -0.17
C VAL A 73 7.52 9.30 -0.54
N SER A 74 6.99 8.16 -0.10
CA SER A 74 7.49 6.86 -0.51
C SER A 74 6.38 5.83 -0.60
N LEU A 75 6.63 4.83 -1.44
CA LEU A 75 5.77 3.67 -1.58
C LEU A 75 6.64 2.44 -1.76
N ASP A 76 6.52 1.49 -0.84
CA ASP A 76 7.44 0.35 -0.74
C ASP A 76 6.63 -0.95 -0.61
N LEU A 77 7.11 -2.02 -1.22
CA LEU A 77 6.56 -3.36 -1.00
C LEU A 77 7.35 -4.03 0.11
N ALA A 78 6.64 -4.55 1.11
CA ALA A 78 7.21 -5.31 2.21
C ALA A 78 6.58 -6.71 2.30
N TYR A 79 7.34 -7.66 2.84
CA TYR A 79 6.88 -9.00 3.16
C TYR A 79 7.22 -9.31 4.62
N PHE A 80 6.19 -9.66 5.38
CA PHE A 80 6.25 -10.09 6.78
C PHE A 80 4.92 -10.75 7.15
N ASN A 81 4.92 -11.54 8.22
CA ASN A 81 3.75 -12.31 8.65
C ASN A 81 3.10 -13.12 7.51
N GLU A 82 3.95 -13.74 6.68
CA GLU A 82 3.57 -14.56 5.53
C GLU A 82 2.71 -13.84 4.47
N ASN A 83 2.74 -12.50 4.44
CA ASN A 83 1.95 -11.72 3.50
C ASN A 83 2.72 -10.52 2.93
N TYR A 84 2.26 -10.05 1.77
CA TYR A 84 2.74 -8.81 1.18
C TYR A 84 1.94 -7.62 1.68
N HIS A 85 2.64 -6.51 1.88
CA HIS A 85 2.06 -5.25 2.32
C HIS A 85 2.62 -4.11 1.49
N LEU A 86 1.75 -3.20 1.10
CA LEU A 86 2.12 -1.96 0.46
C LEU A 86 2.26 -0.90 1.55
N ILE A 87 3.45 -0.33 1.70
CA ILE A 87 3.79 0.62 2.75
C ILE A 87 3.88 2.02 2.17
N TYR A 88 3.11 2.94 2.73
CA TYR A 88 3.03 4.35 2.37
C TYR A 88 3.84 5.15 3.37
N GLY A 89 4.92 5.78 2.92
CA GLY A 89 5.65 6.78 3.70
C GLY A 89 5.02 8.16 3.48
N LEU A 90 4.46 8.74 4.54
CA LEU A 90 3.79 10.03 4.54
C LEU A 90 4.54 11.04 5.38
N ARG A 91 4.73 12.26 4.86
CA ARG A 91 5.26 13.36 5.66
C ARG A 91 4.23 13.76 6.72
N SER A 92 4.66 13.79 7.98
CA SER A 92 3.85 14.30 9.08
C SER A 92 3.45 15.77 8.85
N GLY A 93 2.33 16.21 9.43
CA GLY A 93 1.83 17.58 9.24
C GLY A 93 2.76 18.70 9.72
N ASN A 94 3.76 18.39 10.55
CA ASN A 94 4.80 19.35 10.97
C ASN A 94 6.04 19.33 10.04
N GLY A 95 6.08 18.44 9.06
CA GLY A 95 7.13 18.31 8.06
C GLY A 95 8.42 17.61 8.52
N LYS A 96 8.51 17.18 9.78
CA LYS A 96 9.77 16.75 10.40
C LYS A 96 10.01 15.24 10.32
N GLU A 97 8.93 14.46 10.31
CA GLU A 97 8.99 13.01 10.40
C GLU A 97 8.22 12.36 9.25
N ILE A 98 8.63 11.13 8.89
CA ILE A 98 7.87 10.26 7.99
C ILE A 98 7.09 9.26 8.85
N LEU A 99 5.78 9.23 8.64
CA LEU A 99 4.86 8.26 9.21
C LEU A 99 4.64 7.15 8.20
N TYR A 100 4.66 5.91 8.64
CA TYR A 100 4.45 4.76 7.77
C TYR A 100 3.06 4.17 8.00
N TYR A 101 2.34 3.91 6.91
CA TYR A 101 1.05 3.26 6.92
C TYR A 101 1.08 2.06 6.00
N GLN A 102 0.40 0.98 6.37
CA GLN A 102 0.40 -0.25 5.58
C GLN A 102 -0.99 -0.61 5.06
N SER A 103 -1.01 -1.19 3.86
CA SER A 103 -2.15 -1.90 3.30
C SER A 103 -1.75 -3.35 3.04
N SER A 104 -2.50 -4.30 3.57
CA SER A 104 -2.23 -5.72 3.33
C SER A 104 -2.67 -6.14 1.93
N ASN A 105 -2.05 -7.19 1.39
CA ASN A 105 -2.44 -7.76 0.11
C ASN A 105 -3.94 -8.14 0.13
N PRO A 106 -4.76 -7.56 -0.76
CA PRO A 106 -6.20 -7.80 -0.79
C PRO A 106 -6.60 -9.15 -1.40
N LYS A 107 -5.66 -9.96 -1.89
CA LYS A 107 -5.97 -11.23 -2.54
C LYS A 107 -6.78 -12.14 -1.60
N GLY A 108 -7.99 -12.50 -2.02
CA GLY A 108 -8.90 -13.35 -1.24
C GLY A 108 -9.86 -12.60 -0.32
N VAL A 109 -9.82 -11.27 -0.26
CA VAL A 109 -10.76 -10.45 0.53
C VAL A 109 -12.21 -10.71 0.15
N GLU A 110 -12.48 -11.05 -1.12
CA GLU A 110 -13.81 -11.34 -1.65
C GLU A 110 -14.47 -12.58 -1.05
N LYS A 111 -13.67 -13.43 -0.39
CA LYS A 111 -14.15 -14.63 0.33
C LYS A 111 -14.75 -14.28 1.69
N GLN A 112 -14.47 -13.09 2.23
CA GLN A 112 -15.00 -12.67 3.53
C GLN A 112 -16.48 -12.28 3.39
N GLU A 113 -17.31 -12.71 4.34
CA GLU A 113 -18.75 -12.41 4.31
C GLU A 113 -19.02 -10.90 4.35
N ARG A 114 -18.27 -10.16 5.17
CA ARG A 114 -18.40 -8.70 5.30
C ARG A 114 -18.13 -7.96 3.99
N TYR A 115 -17.25 -8.49 3.14
CA TYR A 115 -16.96 -7.91 1.83
C TYR A 115 -18.21 -7.89 0.94
N ARG A 116 -19.02 -8.95 0.98
CA ARG A 116 -20.23 -9.08 0.15
C ARG A 116 -21.31 -8.06 0.50
N ASN A 117 -21.26 -7.52 1.72
CA ASN A 117 -22.19 -6.50 2.20
C ASN A 117 -21.74 -5.07 1.87
N LEU A 118 -20.55 -4.88 1.29
CA LEU A 118 -20.05 -3.57 0.88
C LEU A 118 -20.71 -3.11 -0.43
N THR A 119 -20.77 -1.79 -0.62
CA THR A 119 -21.15 -1.21 -1.92
C THR A 119 -20.11 -1.54 -2.98
N THR A 120 -20.49 -1.50 -4.27
CA THR A 120 -19.56 -1.80 -5.38
C THR A 120 -18.29 -0.96 -5.34
N ARG A 121 -18.39 0.31 -4.93
CA ARG A 121 -17.25 1.23 -4.75
C ARG A 121 -16.28 0.71 -3.67
N PHE A 122 -16.79 0.41 -2.47
CA PHE A 122 -15.96 -0.13 -1.40
C PHE A 122 -15.44 -1.55 -1.70
N GLN A 123 -16.21 -2.38 -2.39
CA GLN A 123 -15.71 -3.66 -2.90
C GLN A 123 -14.52 -3.47 -3.85
N SER A 124 -14.52 -2.42 -4.67
CA SER A 124 -13.39 -2.06 -5.53
C SER A 124 -12.20 -1.58 -4.71
N PHE A 125 -12.43 -0.71 -3.73
CA PHE A 125 -11.40 -0.25 -2.80
C PHE A 125 -10.69 -1.42 -2.12
N TYR A 126 -11.46 -2.35 -1.56
CA TYR A 126 -10.90 -3.52 -0.87
C TYR A 126 -10.20 -4.51 -1.81
N ARG A 127 -10.46 -4.50 -3.13
CA ARG A 127 -9.68 -5.27 -4.12
C ARG A 127 -8.36 -4.62 -4.48
N PHE A 128 -8.24 -3.31 -4.29
CA PHE A 128 -7.00 -2.57 -4.47
C PHE A 128 -6.15 -2.61 -3.20
N GLN A 129 -6.77 -2.44 -2.03
CA GLN A 129 -6.08 -2.29 -0.75
C GLN A 129 -6.90 -2.91 0.38
N ASN A 130 -6.29 -3.77 1.20
CA ASN A 130 -6.96 -4.35 2.35
C ASN A 130 -6.50 -3.68 3.65
N GLY A 131 -7.19 -2.60 3.99
CA GLY A 131 -6.96 -1.81 5.19
C GLY A 131 -5.95 -0.69 5.01
N TRP A 132 -5.86 0.11 6.07
CA TRP A 132 -4.96 1.25 6.23
C TRP A 132 -4.54 1.30 7.70
N TYR A 133 -3.43 0.66 8.03
CA TYR A 133 -2.98 0.44 9.41
C TYR A 133 -1.74 1.27 9.72
N TYR A 134 -1.56 1.60 10.99
CA TYR A 134 -0.38 2.23 11.57
C TYR A 134 0.53 1.18 12.21
#